data_AF-A0A1C5WT03-F1
#
_entry.id   AF-A0A1C5WT03-F1
#
_cell.length_a   1.000
_cell.length_b   1.000
_cell.length_c   1.000
_cell.angle_alpha   90.00
_cell.angle_beta   90.00
_cell.angle_gamma   90.00
#
_symmetry.space_group_name_H-M   'P 1'
#
loop_
_entity.id
_entity.type
_entity.pdbx_description
1 polymer ?
#
loop_
_entity_poly.entity_id
_entity_poly.type
_entity_poly.pdbx_seq_one_letter_code
_entity_poly.pdbx_strand_id
1 'polypeptide(L)'
;MGKHPVISISLKGINAASYEAAFELTVKTIKGAVQKAGFLKMSDKLGEDEKKEYRAILDENMSEATLFWSLKNLSELLEKHYETKVILLIDEYDVPLAKAFENGYYDKMVFLIRNLLEQTLKTNNSLKFAVMTGCMRISKESIFTGLNNLKVLSITDERFDEYFGFTDEDVKEMLRYYDREDHYEEMRNWYDGYRFGSTDVYCP
;
A
#
# COMPACT_ATOMS: atom_id res chain seq x y z
N MET A 1 -16.34 -12.53 -12.26
CA MET A 1 -16.38 -12.57 -10.78
C MET A 1 -14.94 -12.72 -10.28
N GLY A 2 -14.53 -11.98 -9.25
CA GLY A 2 -13.12 -11.92 -8.81
C GLY A 2 -12.59 -13.27 -8.31
N LYS A 3 -11.42 -13.71 -8.81
CA LYS A 3 -10.81 -15.03 -8.51
C LYS A 3 -10.14 -15.13 -7.14
N HIS A 4 -9.79 -14.00 -6.54
CA HIS A 4 -9.03 -13.91 -5.30
C HIS A 4 -9.65 -12.85 -4.39
N PRO A 5 -9.78 -13.10 -3.07
CA PRO A 5 -10.13 -12.07 -2.11
C PRO A 5 -9.02 -11.02 -2.04
N VAL A 6 -9.40 -9.76 -1.80
CA VAL A 6 -8.48 -8.63 -1.78
C VAL A 6 -8.58 -7.92 -0.44
N ILE A 7 -7.44 -7.75 0.23
CA ILE A 7 -7.29 -6.83 1.36
C ILE A 7 -6.67 -5.55 0.78
N SER A 8 -7.32 -4.41 0.98
CA SER A 8 -6.83 -3.12 0.54
C SER A 8 -6.86 -2.12 1.69
N ILE A 9 -5.69 -1.55 1.99
CA ILE A 9 -5.48 -0.53 3.01
C ILE A 9 -4.74 0.66 2.37
N SER A 10 -5.08 1.87 2.82
CA SER A 10 -4.31 3.09 2.54
C SER A 10 -3.87 3.67 3.87
N LEU A 11 -2.57 3.97 4.00
CA LEU A 11 -1.98 4.55 5.20
C LEU A 11 -1.95 6.09 5.18
N LYS A 12 -2.52 6.72 4.13
CA LYS A 12 -2.63 8.18 3.98
C LYS A 12 -3.14 8.92 5.20
N GLY A 13 -4.13 8.31 5.86
CA GLY A 13 -4.87 8.89 6.97
C GLY A 13 -4.11 8.89 8.29
N ILE A 14 -2.95 8.24 8.38
CA ILE A 14 -2.16 8.14 9.60
C ILE A 14 -1.28 9.39 9.70
N ASN A 15 -1.93 10.49 10.05
CA ASN A 15 -1.31 11.79 10.28
C ASN A 15 -1.61 12.25 11.70
N ALA A 16 -0.60 12.22 12.57
CA ALA A 16 -0.75 12.55 13.98
C ALA A 16 0.47 13.28 14.53
N ALA A 17 0.26 14.07 15.59
CA ALA A 17 1.32 14.81 16.28
C ALA A 17 2.10 13.96 17.31
N SER A 18 1.60 12.76 17.66
CA SER A 18 2.26 11.84 18.58
C SER A 18 2.17 10.39 18.10
N TYR A 19 3.05 9.54 18.62
CA TYR A 19 3.05 8.11 18.32
C TYR A 19 1.74 7.43 18.75
N GLU A 20 1.21 7.78 19.92
CA GLU A 20 0.02 7.17 20.50
C GLU A 20 -1.21 7.43 19.60
N ALA A 21 -1.38 8.68 19.15
CA ALA A 21 -2.44 9.02 18.19
C ALA A 21 -2.21 8.35 16.83
N ALA A 22 -0.96 8.24 16.35
CA ALA A 22 -0.66 7.54 15.12
C ALA A 22 -0.95 6.02 15.21
N PHE A 23 -0.68 5.41 16.37
CA PHE A 23 -1.02 4.03 16.67
C PHE A 23 -2.53 3.81 16.61
N GLU A 24 -3.32 4.67 17.26
CA GLU A 24 -4.78 4.63 17.21
C GLU A 24 -5.32 4.76 15.77
N LEU A 25 -4.76 5.67 14.98
CA LEU A 25 -5.12 5.81 13.56
C LEU A 25 -4.77 4.56 12.75
N THR A 26 -3.64 3.91 13.07
CA THR A 26 -3.24 2.64 12.45
C THR A 26 -4.26 1.54 12.79
N VAL A 27 -4.61 1.38 14.06
CA VAL A 27 -5.64 0.45 14.54
C VAL A 27 -6.96 0.70 13.80
N LYS A 28 -7.39 1.96 13.71
CA LYS A 28 -8.65 2.33 13.05
C LYS A 28 -8.62 2.01 11.55
N THR A 29 -7.49 2.24 10.88
CA THR A 29 -7.30 1.91 9.46
C THR A 29 -7.41 0.41 9.21
N ILE A 30 -6.72 -0.40 10.03
CA ILE A 30 -6.77 -1.86 9.96
C ILE A 30 -8.18 -2.39 10.25
N LYS A 31 -8.83 -1.89 11.30
CA LYS A 31 -10.23 -2.23 11.62
C LYS A 31 -11.16 -1.95 10.45
N GLY A 32 -11.01 -0.80 9.80
CA GLY A 32 -11.80 -0.45 8.62
C GLY A 32 -11.68 -1.48 7.48
N ALA A 33 -10.49 -2.04 7.27
CA ALA A 33 -10.29 -3.11 6.29
C ALA A 33 -10.91 -4.44 6.74
N VAL A 34 -10.74 -4.81 8.01
CA VAL A 34 -11.27 -6.06 8.59
C VAL A 34 -12.81 -6.06 8.63
N GLN A 35 -13.42 -4.90 8.86
CA GLN A 35 -14.87 -4.72 8.86
C GLN A 35 -15.50 -5.02 7.49
N LYS A 36 -14.79 -4.77 6.38
CA LYS A 36 -15.24 -5.14 5.03
C LYS A 36 -15.39 -6.66 4.88
N ALA A 37 -14.67 -7.44 5.68
CA ALA A 37 -14.79 -8.90 5.78
C ALA A 37 -15.81 -9.35 6.86
N GLY A 38 -16.85 -8.55 7.11
CA GLY A 38 -17.86 -8.82 8.15
C GLY A 38 -18.58 -10.16 8.02
N PHE A 39 -18.66 -10.71 6.80
CA PHE A 39 -19.23 -12.04 6.53
C PHE A 39 -18.45 -13.18 7.22
N LEU A 40 -17.16 -12.99 7.55
CA LEU A 40 -16.36 -14.00 8.26
C LEU A 40 -16.93 -14.35 9.64
N LYS A 41 -17.68 -13.43 10.27
CA LYS A 41 -18.37 -13.70 11.55
C LYS A 41 -19.35 -14.87 11.47
N MET A 42 -19.97 -15.04 10.29
CA MET A 42 -21.00 -16.05 10.04
C MET A 42 -20.51 -17.16 9.10
N SER A 43 -19.21 -17.20 8.80
CA SER A 43 -18.64 -18.22 7.94
C SER A 43 -18.81 -19.61 8.55
N ASP A 44 -19.36 -20.53 7.77
CA ASP A 44 -19.49 -21.96 8.07
C ASP A 44 -18.13 -22.69 7.97
N LYS A 45 -17.21 -22.17 7.15
CA LYS A 45 -15.84 -22.68 7.01
C LYS A 45 -14.89 -22.30 8.16
N LEU A 46 -15.30 -21.39 9.06
CA LEU A 46 -14.47 -20.93 10.17
C LEU A 46 -14.95 -21.54 11.48
N GLY A 47 -13.99 -22.03 12.28
CA GLY A 47 -14.22 -22.48 13.65
C GLY A 47 -14.41 -21.32 14.63
N GLU A 48 -14.77 -21.63 15.87
CA GLU A 48 -14.99 -20.59 16.89
C GLU A 48 -13.71 -19.85 17.30
N ASP A 49 -12.57 -20.53 17.34
CA ASP A 49 -11.28 -19.89 17.63
C ASP A 49 -10.89 -18.88 16.54
N GLU A 50 -11.09 -19.22 15.27
CA GLU A 50 -10.84 -18.33 14.13
C GLU A 50 -11.79 -17.12 14.13
N LYS A 51 -13.06 -17.32 14.48
CA LYS A 51 -14.00 -16.21 14.68
C LYS A 51 -13.64 -15.35 15.88
N LYS A 52 -12.98 -15.92 16.91
CA LYS A 52 -12.48 -15.18 18.07
C LYS A 52 -11.27 -14.32 17.67
N GLU A 53 -10.35 -14.86 16.87
CA GLU A 53 -9.23 -14.10 16.30
C GLU A 53 -9.73 -12.94 15.44
N TYR A 54 -10.70 -13.19 14.57
CA TYR A 54 -11.34 -12.12 13.79
C TYR A 54 -11.92 -11.01 14.69
N ARG A 55 -12.61 -11.40 15.78
CA ARG A 55 -13.18 -10.44 16.74
C ARG A 55 -12.11 -9.66 17.50
N ALA A 56 -10.97 -10.29 17.83
CA ALA A 56 -9.86 -9.62 18.50
C ALA A 56 -9.28 -8.47 17.66
N ILE A 57 -9.28 -8.61 16.33
CA ILE A 57 -8.85 -7.53 15.43
C ILE A 57 -9.88 -6.38 15.38
N LEU A 58 -11.14 -6.62 15.74
CA LEU A 58 -12.16 -5.57 15.80
C LEU A 58 -12.25 -4.88 17.16
N ASP A 59 -11.44 -5.28 18.14
CA ASP A 59 -11.44 -4.68 19.48
C ASP A 59 -11.02 -3.20 19.43
N GLU A 60 -11.57 -2.38 20.33
CA GLU A 60 -11.19 -0.97 20.47
C GLU A 60 -9.82 -0.83 21.16
N ASN A 61 -9.50 -1.76 22.06
CA ASN A 61 -8.25 -1.81 22.81
C ASN A 61 -7.29 -2.84 22.19
N MET A 62 -7.16 -2.81 20.86
CA MET A 62 -6.25 -3.69 20.13
C MET A 62 -4.82 -3.52 20.63
N SER A 63 -4.19 -4.61 21.07
CA SER A 63 -2.78 -4.60 21.47
C SER A 63 -1.84 -4.47 20.27
N GLU A 64 -0.60 -3.99 20.49
CA GLU A 64 0.43 -3.98 19.43
C GLU A 64 0.65 -5.37 18.82
N ALA A 65 0.65 -6.42 19.65
CA ALA A 65 0.78 -7.80 19.18
C ALA A 65 -0.36 -8.18 18.24
N THR A 66 -1.61 -7.89 18.61
CA THR A 66 -2.77 -8.13 17.74
C THR A 66 -2.65 -7.32 16.43
N LEU A 67 -2.21 -6.07 16.51
CA LEU A 67 -2.01 -5.23 15.35
C LEU A 67 -0.98 -5.84 14.39
N PHE A 68 0.19 -6.28 14.88
CA PHE A 68 1.24 -6.87 14.05
C PHE A 68 0.76 -8.09 13.28
N TRP A 69 -0.09 -8.91 13.88
CA TRP A 69 -0.63 -10.12 13.26
C TRP A 69 -1.92 -9.90 12.47
N SER A 70 -2.55 -8.73 12.60
CA SER A 70 -3.91 -8.47 12.10
C SER A 70 -4.12 -8.77 10.61
N LEU A 71 -3.26 -8.26 9.73
CA LEU A 71 -3.38 -8.46 8.28
C LEU A 71 -3.06 -9.89 7.86
N LYS A 72 -2.09 -10.53 8.53
CA LYS A 72 -1.77 -11.94 8.32
C LYS A 72 -2.97 -12.82 8.69
N ASN A 73 -3.49 -12.65 9.91
CA ASN A 73 -4.64 -13.41 10.38
C ASN A 73 -5.85 -13.18 9.47
N LEU A 74 -6.13 -11.93 9.08
CA LEU A 74 -7.20 -11.64 8.13
C LEU A 74 -7.00 -12.39 6.80
N SER A 75 -5.78 -12.45 6.27
CA SER A 75 -5.50 -13.18 5.04
C SER A 75 -5.65 -14.69 5.18
N GLU A 76 -5.29 -15.28 6.32
CA GLU A 76 -5.47 -16.71 6.61
C GLU A 76 -6.96 -17.05 6.70
N LEU A 77 -7.75 -16.22 7.39
CA LEU A 77 -9.20 -16.37 7.50
C LEU A 77 -9.90 -16.25 6.14
N LEU A 78 -9.48 -15.30 5.31
CA LEU A 78 -10.01 -15.12 3.95
C LEU A 78 -9.63 -16.29 3.04
N GLU A 79 -8.39 -16.78 3.11
CA GLU A 79 -7.98 -17.96 2.36
C GLU A 79 -8.81 -19.17 2.76
N LYS A 80 -9.02 -19.40 4.06
CA LYS A 80 -9.83 -20.53 4.53
C LYS A 80 -11.28 -20.45 4.06
N HIS A 81 -11.87 -19.25 4.09
CA HIS A 81 -13.24 -19.05 3.63
C HIS A 81 -13.39 -19.24 2.11
N TYR A 82 -12.48 -18.65 1.31
CA TYR A 82 -12.59 -18.69 -0.15
C TYR A 82 -11.83 -19.84 -0.81
N GLU A 83 -11.05 -20.61 -0.05
CA GLU A 83 -10.16 -21.69 -0.50
C GLU A 83 -9.21 -21.24 -1.62
N THR A 84 -8.79 -19.97 -1.55
CA THR A 84 -7.89 -19.35 -2.53
C THR A 84 -7.03 -18.27 -1.89
N LYS A 85 -5.80 -18.14 -2.40
CA LYS A 85 -4.82 -17.16 -1.90
C LYS A 85 -5.33 -15.71 -2.03
N VAL A 86 -4.91 -14.86 -1.10
CA VAL A 86 -5.35 -13.47 -0.95
C VAL A 86 -4.41 -12.51 -1.66
N ILE A 87 -4.94 -11.45 -2.26
CA ILE A 87 -4.14 -10.33 -2.77
C ILE A 87 -4.14 -9.22 -1.72
N LEU A 88 -2.96 -8.68 -1.39
CA LEU A 88 -2.83 -7.57 -0.44
C LEU A 88 -2.37 -6.30 -1.18
N LEU A 89 -3.09 -5.20 -0.98
CA LEU A 89 -2.76 -3.88 -1.51
C LEU A 89 -2.54 -2.91 -0.36
N ILE A 90 -1.34 -2.34 -0.25
CA ILE A 90 -0.98 -1.34 0.76
C ILE A 90 -0.61 -0.05 0.03
N ASP A 91 -1.42 0.98 0.20
CA ASP A 91 -1.18 2.27 -0.41
C ASP A 91 -0.59 3.29 0.58
N GLU A 92 0.25 4.18 0.06
CA GLU A 92 0.89 5.28 0.79
C GLU A 92 1.63 4.82 2.07
N TYR A 93 2.40 3.72 1.98
CA TYR A 93 3.07 3.10 3.14
C TYR A 93 4.05 4.03 3.86
N ASP A 94 4.55 5.05 3.16
CA ASP A 94 5.56 6.00 3.60
C ASP A 94 4.98 7.23 4.33
N VAL A 95 3.69 7.55 4.16
CA VAL A 95 3.04 8.69 4.81
C VAL A 95 3.16 8.69 6.34
N PRO A 96 2.90 7.57 7.05
CA PRO A 96 3.05 7.53 8.52
C PRO A 96 4.48 7.83 8.96
N LEU A 97 5.47 7.39 8.17
CA LEU A 97 6.89 7.55 8.46
C LEU A 97 7.35 9.00 8.24
N ALA A 98 6.88 9.63 7.16
CA ALA A 98 7.11 11.05 6.91
C ALA A 98 6.56 11.91 8.06
N LYS A 99 5.34 11.63 8.53
CA LYS A 99 4.74 12.34 9.65
C LYS A 99 5.42 12.06 10.98
N ALA A 100 5.87 10.84 11.22
CA ALA A 100 6.66 10.52 12.39
C ALA A 100 8.02 11.23 12.41
N PHE A 101 8.64 11.41 11.25
CA PHE A 101 9.87 12.18 11.11
C PHE A 101 9.65 13.66 11.44
N GLU A 102 8.63 14.29 10.84
CA GLU A 102 8.26 15.69 11.10
C GLU A 102 7.98 15.97 12.60
N ASN A 103 7.40 15.00 13.31
CA ASN A 103 6.94 15.16 14.69
C ASN A 103 7.85 14.48 15.74
N GLY A 104 9.02 13.96 15.34
CA GLY A 104 10.05 13.47 16.28
C GLY A 104 9.78 12.10 16.92
N TYR A 105 8.95 11.24 16.32
CA TYR A 105 8.69 9.87 16.80
C TYR A 105 8.99 8.78 15.74
N TYR A 106 9.88 9.10 14.80
CA TYR A 106 10.24 8.26 13.65
C TYR A 106 10.60 6.80 14.02
N ASP A 107 11.51 6.59 14.98
CA ASP A 107 12.00 5.25 15.33
C ASP A 107 10.87 4.33 15.84
N LYS A 108 9.93 4.88 16.61
CA LYS A 108 8.75 4.14 17.07
C LYS A 108 7.85 3.75 15.90
N MET A 109 7.65 4.66 14.94
CA MET A 109 6.82 4.39 13.77
C MET A 109 7.47 3.37 12.81
N VAL A 110 8.80 3.46 12.60
CA VAL A 110 9.56 2.46 11.84
C VAL A 110 9.39 1.08 12.48
N PHE A 111 9.52 0.98 13.80
CA PHE A 111 9.30 -0.28 14.51
C PHE A 111 7.88 -0.82 14.28
N LEU A 112 6.85 0.02 14.42
CA LEU A 112 5.46 -0.37 14.22
C LEU A 112 5.20 -0.93 12.81
N ILE A 113 5.55 -0.14 11.79
CA ILE A 113 5.31 -0.50 10.38
C ILE A 113 6.15 -1.71 9.98
N ARG A 114 7.42 -1.78 10.39
CA ARG A 114 8.28 -2.93 10.10
C ARG A 114 7.70 -4.22 10.67
N ASN A 115 7.32 -4.24 11.95
CA ASN A 115 6.77 -5.46 12.56
C ASN A 115 5.45 -5.89 11.89
N LEU A 116 4.55 -4.94 11.59
CA LEU A 116 3.32 -5.23 10.84
C LEU A 116 3.63 -5.86 9.47
N LEU A 117 4.53 -5.26 8.70
CA LEU A 117 4.87 -5.72 7.35
C LEU A 117 5.66 -7.04 7.37
N GLU A 118 6.56 -7.25 8.33
CA GLU A 118 7.30 -8.50 8.48
C GLU A 118 6.36 -9.68 8.73
N GLN A 119 5.41 -9.54 9.66
CA GLN A 119 4.40 -10.57 9.89
C GLN A 119 3.53 -10.78 8.65
N THR A 120 3.11 -9.68 8.01
CA THR A 120 2.16 -9.73 6.90
C THR A 120 2.78 -10.27 5.60
N LEU A 121 4.06 -10.00 5.33
CA LEU A 121 4.67 -10.25 4.01
C LEU A 121 5.72 -11.37 4.03
N LYS A 122 6.47 -11.54 5.13
CA LYS A 122 7.60 -12.49 5.16
C LYS A 122 7.13 -13.92 5.38
N THR A 123 6.23 -14.12 6.33
CA THR A 123 5.82 -15.44 6.85
C THR A 123 4.38 -15.81 6.50
N ASN A 124 3.81 -15.15 5.49
CA ASN A 124 2.40 -15.28 5.15
C ASN A 124 2.21 -16.11 3.88
N ASN A 125 1.97 -17.40 4.08
CA ASN A 125 1.72 -18.32 2.96
C ASN A 125 0.35 -18.11 2.32
N SER A 126 -0.56 -17.35 2.93
CA SER A 126 -1.92 -17.12 2.41
C SER A 126 -1.97 -16.07 1.31
N LEU A 127 -0.88 -15.34 1.07
CA LEU A 127 -0.80 -14.35 0.00
C LEU A 127 -0.52 -15.00 -1.36
N LYS A 128 -1.24 -14.52 -2.37
CA LYS A 128 -0.92 -14.76 -3.77
C LYS A 128 0.21 -13.84 -4.22
N PHE A 129 0.08 -12.56 -3.88
CA PHE A 129 1.09 -11.52 -3.95
C PHE A 129 0.62 -10.31 -3.12
N ALA A 130 1.55 -9.40 -2.84
CA ALA A 130 1.24 -8.09 -2.28
C ALA A 130 1.78 -6.99 -3.19
N VAL A 131 1.06 -5.87 -3.25
CA VAL A 131 1.52 -4.63 -3.90
C VAL A 131 1.56 -3.55 -2.84
N MET A 132 2.66 -2.81 -2.82
CA MET A 132 2.83 -1.66 -1.95
C MET A 132 3.19 -0.44 -2.80
N THR A 133 2.57 0.69 -2.51
CA THR A 133 2.82 1.98 -3.18
C THR A 133 3.21 3.05 -2.18
N GLY A 134 4.10 3.94 -2.60
CA GLY A 134 4.64 5.03 -1.78
C GLY A 134 5.62 5.87 -2.60
N CYS A 135 5.86 7.10 -2.17
CA CYS A 135 6.69 8.06 -2.91
C CYS A 135 8.14 8.08 -2.40
N MET A 136 8.35 7.89 -1.09
CA MET A 136 9.65 8.09 -0.45
C MET A 136 10.52 6.82 -0.45
N ARG A 137 11.74 6.96 -0.98
CA ARG A 137 12.78 5.91 -0.91
C ARG A 137 13.38 5.73 0.48
N ILE A 138 13.42 6.76 1.34
CA ILE A 138 14.09 6.71 2.66
C ILE A 138 13.44 5.66 3.60
N SER A 139 12.12 5.53 3.52
CA SER A 139 11.36 4.51 4.25
C SER A 139 11.76 3.09 3.86
N LYS A 140 12.32 2.89 2.67
CA LYS A 140 12.65 1.58 2.11
C LYS A 140 13.76 0.87 2.90
N GLU A 141 14.85 1.56 3.20
CA GLU A 141 16.00 0.92 3.87
C GLU A 141 15.71 0.61 5.34
N SER A 142 14.88 1.42 6.00
CA SER A 142 14.60 1.28 7.42
C SER A 142 13.56 0.20 7.74
N ILE A 143 12.50 0.03 6.93
CA ILE A 143 11.41 -0.93 7.20
C ILE A 143 11.56 -2.27 6.46
N PHE A 144 12.34 -2.34 5.38
CA PHE A 144 12.48 -3.57 4.60
C PHE A 144 13.75 -4.36 4.90
N THR A 145 14.55 -3.92 5.87
CA THR A 145 15.69 -4.68 6.41
C THR A 145 15.19 -6.00 7.01
N GLY A 146 15.20 -7.06 6.21
CA GLY A 146 14.74 -8.40 6.64
C GLY A 146 13.68 -9.02 5.74
N LEU A 147 13.06 -8.27 4.81
CA LEU A 147 12.16 -8.83 3.80
C LEU A 147 12.98 -9.38 2.61
N ASN A 148 12.99 -10.70 2.45
CA ASN A 148 13.66 -11.38 1.33
C ASN A 148 12.74 -11.63 0.11
N ASN A 149 11.50 -11.12 0.15
CA ASN A 149 10.44 -11.45 -0.81
C ASN A 149 10.11 -10.29 -1.75
N LEU A 150 10.79 -9.15 -1.60
CA LEU A 150 10.40 -7.88 -2.21
C LEU A 150 10.96 -7.78 -3.64
N LYS A 151 10.08 -7.75 -4.64
CA LYS A 151 10.43 -7.27 -5.98
C LYS A 151 10.05 -5.81 -6.09
N VAL A 152 11.05 -4.95 -6.25
CA VAL A 152 10.85 -3.50 -6.34
C VAL A 152 10.69 -3.11 -7.80
N LEU A 153 9.58 -2.44 -8.12
CA LEU A 153 9.33 -1.83 -9.42
C LEU A 153 9.37 -0.32 -9.20
N SER A 154 10.48 0.30 -9.62
CA SER A 154 10.68 1.76 -9.52
C SER A 154 10.26 2.40 -10.83
N ILE A 155 9.83 3.66 -10.78
CA ILE A 155 9.55 4.47 -11.98
C ILE A 155 10.80 4.70 -12.85
N THR A 156 11.99 4.45 -12.30
CA THR A 156 13.28 4.52 -13.00
C THR A 156 13.71 3.21 -13.65
N ASP A 157 12.82 2.22 -13.73
CA ASP A 157 13.09 0.93 -14.36
C ASP A 157 12.61 1.00 -15.81
N GLU A 158 13.53 0.81 -16.76
CA GLU A 158 13.32 0.99 -18.21
C GLU A 158 12.08 0.26 -18.75
N ARG A 159 11.64 -0.81 -18.06
CA ARG A 159 10.43 -1.56 -18.42
C ARG A 159 9.14 -0.77 -18.25
N PHE A 160 9.15 0.35 -17.54
CA PHE A 160 7.97 1.16 -17.28
C PHE A 160 8.06 2.58 -17.87
N ASP A 161 9.11 2.90 -18.63
CA ASP A 161 9.37 4.27 -19.14
C ASP A 161 8.20 4.85 -19.96
N GLU A 162 7.44 4.01 -20.67
CA GLU A 162 6.31 4.42 -21.52
C GLU A 162 4.94 4.44 -20.81
N TYR A 163 4.86 3.97 -19.56
CA TYR A 163 3.57 3.79 -18.86
C TYR A 163 3.22 4.92 -17.88
N PHE A 164 4.09 5.94 -17.79
CA PHE A 164 3.88 7.11 -16.95
C PHE A 164 3.83 8.35 -17.84
N GLY A 165 2.82 9.20 -17.64
CA GLY A 165 2.64 10.43 -18.41
C GLY A 165 2.33 10.18 -19.90
N PHE A 166 2.62 11.19 -20.71
CA PHE A 166 2.52 11.16 -22.17
C PHE A 166 3.91 11.29 -22.77
N THR A 167 4.20 10.50 -23.81
CA THR A 167 5.43 10.71 -24.59
C THR A 167 5.33 11.99 -25.43
N ASP A 168 6.47 12.45 -25.93
CA ASP A 168 6.52 13.60 -26.85
C ASP A 168 5.62 13.40 -28.09
N GLU A 169 5.53 12.17 -28.59
CA GLU A 169 4.67 11.82 -29.72
C GLU A 169 3.20 11.83 -29.32
N ASP A 170 2.84 11.30 -28.14
CA ASP A 170 1.46 11.34 -27.63
C ASP A 170 0.97 12.79 -27.47
N VAL A 171 1.82 13.68 -26.95
CA VAL A 171 1.49 15.11 -26.79
C VAL A 171 1.29 15.77 -28.14
N LYS A 172 2.17 15.51 -29.12
CA LYS A 172 2.02 16.00 -30.49
C LYS A 172 0.75 15.49 -31.16
N GLU A 173 0.43 14.21 -31.00
CA GLU A 173 -0.78 13.60 -31.56
C GLU A 173 -2.05 14.18 -30.93
N MET A 174 -2.07 14.38 -29.60
CA MET A 174 -3.18 15.03 -28.91
C MET A 174 -3.37 16.48 -29.36
N LEU A 175 -2.29 17.26 -29.49
CA LEU A 175 -2.38 18.64 -29.97
C LEU A 175 -2.86 18.69 -31.42
N ARG A 176 -2.40 17.78 -32.28
CA ARG A 176 -2.90 17.63 -33.65
C ARG A 176 -4.39 17.31 -33.68
N TYR A 177 -4.85 16.38 -32.84
CA TYR A 177 -6.25 15.99 -32.76
C TYR A 177 -7.19 17.17 -32.42
N TYR A 178 -6.70 18.15 -31.64
CA TYR A 178 -7.47 19.34 -31.27
C TYR A 178 -7.16 20.60 -32.11
N ASP A 179 -6.40 20.48 -33.20
CA ASP A 179 -5.93 21.61 -34.01
C ASP A 179 -5.21 22.69 -33.17
N ARG A 180 -4.28 22.26 -32.31
CA ARG A 180 -3.49 23.10 -31.37
C ARG A 180 -1.98 22.82 -31.42
N GLU A 181 -1.47 22.36 -32.55
CA GLU A 181 -0.04 22.05 -32.73
C GLU A 181 0.89 23.23 -32.41
N ASP A 182 0.39 24.47 -32.57
CA ASP A 182 1.10 25.71 -32.27
C ASP A 182 1.38 25.93 -30.77
N HIS A 183 0.65 25.25 -29.89
CA HIS A 183 0.84 25.31 -28.44
C HIS A 183 1.83 24.25 -27.91
N TYR A 184 2.50 23.50 -28.79
CA TYR A 184 3.44 22.45 -28.37
C TYR A 184 4.55 22.98 -27.46
N GLU A 185 5.20 24.09 -27.82
CA GLU A 185 6.26 24.69 -26.99
C GLU A 185 5.73 25.20 -25.63
N GLU A 186 4.47 25.63 -25.56
CA GLU A 186 3.82 26.03 -24.28
C GLU A 186 3.56 24.81 -23.39
N MET A 187 3.01 23.74 -23.95
CA MET A 187 2.81 22.46 -23.26
C MET A 187 4.14 21.86 -22.78
N ARG A 188 5.18 21.97 -23.61
CA ARG A 188 6.54 21.58 -23.25
C ARG A 188 7.06 22.38 -22.07
N ASN A 189 6.97 23.70 -22.10
CA ASN A 189 7.44 24.49 -20.96
C ASN A 189 6.67 24.22 -19.65
N TRP A 190 5.40 23.81 -19.71
CA TRP A 190 4.60 23.53 -18.51
C TRP A 190 4.80 22.13 -17.94
N TYR A 191 4.99 21.13 -18.81
CA TYR A 191 4.90 19.72 -18.44
C TYR A 191 6.11 18.86 -18.83
N ASP A 192 7.03 19.37 -19.65
CA ASP A 192 8.32 18.74 -19.95
C ASP A 192 9.29 18.96 -18.78
N GLY A 193 9.89 17.87 -18.29
CA GLY A 193 10.75 17.93 -17.11
C GLY A 193 10.99 16.61 -16.42
N TYR A 194 10.29 15.54 -16.83
CA TYR A 194 10.53 14.20 -16.33
C TYR A 194 11.19 13.35 -17.41
N ARG A 195 12.32 12.74 -17.06
CA ARG A 195 12.99 11.77 -17.91
C ARG A 195 13.01 10.43 -17.19
N PHE A 196 12.28 9.47 -17.73
CA PHE A 196 12.23 8.09 -17.23
C PHE A 196 13.08 7.23 -18.17
N GLY A 197 14.21 6.73 -17.64
CA GLY A 197 15.23 6.03 -18.40
C GLY A 197 15.73 6.85 -19.59
N SER A 198 15.39 6.43 -20.80
CA SER A 198 15.79 7.10 -22.05
C SER A 198 14.70 7.99 -22.68
N THR A 199 13.50 8.00 -22.11
CA THR A 199 12.32 8.67 -22.67
C THR A 199 11.99 9.95 -21.88
N ASP A 200 11.78 11.04 -22.61
CA ASP A 200 11.24 12.29 -22.04
C ASP A 200 9.70 12.17 -21.97
N VAL A 201 9.14 12.50 -20.80
CA VAL A 201 7.75 12.25 -20.45
C VAL A 201 7.12 13.51 -19.89
N TYR A 202 5.91 13.78 -20.36
CA TYR A 202 5.07 14.89 -19.96
C TYR A 202 4.06 14.40 -18.90
N CYS A 203 4.14 14.94 -17.69
CA CYS A 203 3.24 14.56 -16.58
C CYS A 203 2.21 15.67 -16.35
N PRO A 204 0.91 15.47 -16.67
CA PRO A 204 -0.15 16.47 -16.44
C PRO A 204 -0.51 16.67 -14.96
#